data_AF-A0A1M6QG89-F1
#
_entry.id   AF-A0A1M6QG89-F1
#
_cell.length_a   1.000
_cell.length_b   1.000
_cell.length_c   1.000
_cell.angle_alpha   90.00
_cell.angle_beta   90.00
_cell.angle_gamma   90.00
#
_symmetry.space_group_name_H-M   'P 1'
#
loop_
_entity.id
_entity.type
_entity.pdbx_description
1 polymer ?
#
loop_
_entity_poly.entity_id
_entity_poly.type
_entity_poly.pdbx_seq_one_letter_code
_entity_poly.pdbx_strand_id
1 'polypeptide(L)' 'PSNKYFVSICCTDVEIIQLPQNSNAIGVDVGIKSFCTISNEETIENPKYLQKS' A
#
# COMPACT_ATOMS: atom_id res chain seq x y z
N PRO A 1 -17.76 10.98 24.12
CA PRO A 1 -16.94 11.85 23.24
C PRO A 1 -15.44 11.68 23.56
N SER A 2 -14.62 11.38 22.56
CA SER A 2 -13.19 11.05 22.77
C SER A 2 -12.27 12.26 22.96
N ASN A 3 -12.78 13.51 22.87
CA ASN A 3 -12.03 14.77 23.00
C ASN A 3 -10.77 14.87 22.12
N LYS A 4 -10.76 14.19 20.97
CA LYS A 4 -9.66 14.23 19.99
C LYS A 4 -10.06 15.08 18.79
N TYR A 5 -9.13 15.90 18.32
CA TYR A 5 -9.23 16.64 17.07
C TYR A 5 -8.25 16.05 16.07
N PHE A 6 -8.68 15.92 14.83
CA PHE A 6 -7.86 15.43 13.73
C PHE A 6 -7.94 16.42 12.58
N VAL A 7 -6.82 16.64 11.90
CA VAL A 7 -6.74 17.42 10.67
C VAL A 7 -5.97 16.60 9.63
N SER A 8 -6.43 16.63 8.38
CA SER A 8 -5.73 16.06 7.24
C SER A 8 -5.30 17.21 6.33
N ILE A 9 -4.02 17.27 6.00
CA ILE A 9 -3.45 18.28 5.12
C ILE A 9 -3.03 17.55 3.84
N CYS A 10 -3.64 17.93 2.71
CA CYS A 10 -3.27 17.42 1.40
C CYS A 10 -2.28 18.39 0.77
N CYS A 11 -1.02 17.96 0.63
CA CYS A 11 0.02 18.75 -0.03
C CYS A 11 -0.01 18.44 -1.53
N THR A 12 -0.52 19.36 -2.35
CA THR A 12 -0.59 19.21 -3.80
C THR A 12 0.69 19.65 -4.51
N ASP A 13 1.42 20.59 -3.91
CA ASP A 13 2.57 21.25 -4.53
C ASP A 13 3.89 20.67 -4.02
N VAL A 14 3.97 19.34 -3.97
CA VAL A 14 5.18 18.61 -3.61
C VAL A 14 5.88 18.18 -4.89
N GLU A 15 7.12 18.62 -5.10
CA GLU A 15 7.93 18.12 -6.21
C GLU A 15 8.26 16.63 -5.98
N ILE A 16 7.76 15.78 -6.87
CA ILE A 16 8.10 14.35 -6.88
C ILE A 16 9.33 14.17 -7.76
N ILE A 17 10.45 13.80 -7.15
CA ILE A 17 11.67 13.45 -7.87
C ILE A 17 11.42 12.14 -8.62
N GLN A 18 11.29 12.23 -9.95
CA GLN A 18 11.18 11.05 -10.79
C GLN A 18 12.52 10.30 -10.78
N LEU A 19 12.47 9.01 -10.43
CA LEU A 19 13.63 8.15 -10.54
C LEU A 19 13.87 7.78 -12.02
N PRO A 20 15.13 7.47 -12.41
CA PRO A 20 15.40 6.98 -13.75
C PRO A 20 14.58 5.72 -14.05
N GLN A 21 13.90 5.72 -15.20
CA GLN A 21 13.19 4.54 -15.65
C GLN A 21 14.19 3.40 -15.91
N ASN A 22 13.81 2.18 -15.53
CA ASN A 22 14.53 0.96 -15.87
C ASN A 22 13.59 -0.03 -16.56
N SER A 23 14.15 -1.11 -17.09
CA SER A 23 13.40 -2.17 -17.77
C SER A 23 12.90 -3.26 -16.83
N ASN A 24 13.03 -3.09 -15.51
CA ASN A 24 12.55 -4.07 -14.56
C ASN A 24 11.02 -4.03 -14.53
N ALA A 25 10.40 -5.20 -14.56
CA ALA A 25 8.98 -5.36 -14.33
C ALA A 25 8.77 -6.15 -13.04
N ILE A 26 7.87 -5.68 -12.19
CA ILE A 26 7.42 -6.41 -11.00
C ILE A 26 5.98 -6.83 -11.23
N GLY A 27 5.75 -8.14 -11.24
CA GLY A 27 4.41 -8.71 -11.26
C GLY A 27 3.82 -8.67 -9.85
N VAL A 28 2.53 -8.31 -9.74
CA VAL A 28 1.77 -8.34 -8.49
C VAL A 28 0.52 -9.17 -8.71
N ASP A 29 0.43 -10.31 -8.04
CA ASP A 29 -0.78 -11.13 -7.96
C ASP A 29 -1.49 -10.87 -6.62
N VAL A 30 -2.80 -10.63 -6.64
CA VAL A 30 -3.57 -10.28 -5.45
C VAL A 30 -4.65 -11.32 -5.20
N GLY A 31 -4.81 -11.74 -3.94
CA GLY A 31 -5.61 -12.90 -3.60
C GLY A 31 -6.45 -12.75 -2.34
N ILE A 32 -7.32 -13.73 -2.11
CA ILE A 32 -8.09 -13.88 -0.86
C ILE A 32 -7.24 -14.61 0.19
N LYS A 33 -6.46 -15.60 -0.25
CA LYS A 33 -5.64 -16.46 0.63
C LYS A 33 -4.43 -15.71 1.18
N SER A 34 -3.67 -15.04 0.30
CA SER A 34 -2.61 -14.09 0.61
C SER A 34 -3.02 -12.72 0.08
N PHE A 35 -2.57 -11.63 0.71
CA PHE A 35 -2.92 -10.28 0.26
C PHE A 35 -2.33 -10.01 -1.12
N CYS A 36 -1.02 -10.22 -1.26
CA CYS A 36 -0.38 -10.20 -2.57
C CYS A 36 0.88 -11.08 -2.61
N THR A 37 1.21 -11.55 -3.80
CA THR A 37 2.47 -12.24 -4.11
C THR A 37 3.17 -11.44 -5.21
N ILE A 38 4.46 -11.18 -5.05
CA ILE A 38 5.26 -10.45 -6.03
C ILE A 38 6.21 -11.38 -6.77
N SER A 39 6.65 -10.96 -7.96
CA SER A 39 7.42 -11.80 -8.89
C SER A 39 8.81 -12.25 -8.41
N ASN A 40 9.25 -11.82 -7.22
CA ASN A 40 10.44 -12.31 -6.54
C ASN A 40 10.12 -13.42 -5.49
N GLU A 41 8.91 -14.01 -5.57
CA GLU A 41 8.39 -15.05 -4.66
C GLU A 41 8.06 -14.57 -3.24
N GLU A 42 8.18 -13.27 -2.95
CA GLU A 42 7.73 -12.72 -1.68
C GLU A 42 6.19 -12.69 -1.63
N THR A 43 5.64 -13.19 -0.54
CA THR A 43 4.19 -13.23 -0.28
C THR A 43 3.88 -12.36 0.93
N ILE A 44 2.97 -11.41 0.75
CA ILE A 44 2.39 -10.61 1.82
C ILE A 44 1.14 -11.35 2.32
N GLU A 45 1.22 -11.82 3.56
CA GLU A 45 0.09 -12.48 4.22
C GLU A 45 -1.09 -11.53 4.38
N ASN A 46 -2.30 -12.05 4.22
CA ASN A 46 -3.50 -11.27 4.44
C ASN A 46 -3.68 -11.07 5.96
N PRO A 47 -3.57 -9.83 6.50
CA PRO A 47 -3.87 -9.60 7.90
C PRO A 47 -5.34 -9.97 8.10
N LYS A 48 -5.59 -11.08 8.81
CA LYS A 48 -6.93 -11.68 8.99
C LYS A 48 -7.84 -10.82 9.87
N TYR A 49 -8.11 -9.58 9.47
CA TYR A 49 -9.01 -8.69 10.20
C TYR A 49 -9.71 -7.75 9.22
N LEU A 50 -10.86 -8.18 8.71
CA LEU A 50 -11.99 -7.25 8.74
C LEU A 50 -12.33 -7.10 10.23
N GLN A 51 -11.94 -5.99 10.85
CA GLN A 51 -12.50 -5.68 12.16
C GLN A 51 -14.03 -5.63 11.97
N LYS A 52 -14.76 -6.41 12.78
CA LYS A 52 -16.22 -6.30 12.83
C LYS A 52 -16.55 -4.83 13.15
N SER A 53 -17.35 -4.21 12.28
CA SER A 53 -18.00 -2.93 12.54
C SER A 53 -18.92 -3.03 13.75
#